data_AF-A0A9P5XUC7-F1
#
_entry.id   AF-A0A9P5XUC7-F1
#
_cell.length_a   1.000
_cell.length_b   1.000
_cell.length_c   1.000
_cell.angle_alpha   90.00
_cell.angle_beta   90.00
_cell.angle_gamma   90.00
#
_symmetry.space_group_name_H-M   'P 1'
#
loop_
_entity.id
_entity.type
_entity.pdbx_description
1 polymer ?
#
loop_
_entity_poly.entity_id
_entity_poly.type
_entity_poly.pdbx_seq_one_letter_code
_entity_poly.pdbx_strand_id
1 'polypeptide(L)'
;MLKHIETRCFNIPTTHLYDLIVGTSIGGQIALALTAASPSTPISVGAATRKFKQMMRSSFIPKRAIFSSINMVLNKTKYQAMAVERQLKDFFSESAKLNDTGSSQSRSPPNVAVTTVFQEGLIPHIIANYNRSTTEKSAPLLLPSNAGESMTIWAAARCTSAVLPYFKAFQWEGQTLLDGGFHWNCPVVVASEEAELIWPNKRRDLLLSLGTGMSSDAEAPTTNNILQVFKHVVEVVTSAEKLWKKFADSQVGDHLGQQGLFRLNPSWGDAEFVLDDYKRLDELERTTTGWLATIEPEVTPICDWLMAALFFFVSAPPIQNGALTGYIICRLPADESYRQSLVEGMLQERDSNLFAVEFVNKNRDLVFINVERDLRDLRKGGELRIPVILKELPYIGKIEVQITMHGITGSTKVSSELWYPISGSPYVLREERLGAEQSRWFS
;
A
#
# COMPACT_ATOMS: atom_id res chain seq x y z
N MET A 1 12.52 4.02 2.43
CA MET A 1 11.34 3.75 3.26
C MET A 1 10.87 2.31 3.14
N LEU A 2 10.26 1.85 2.03
CA LEU A 2 9.80 0.46 1.89
C LEU A 2 10.86 -0.59 2.24
N LYS A 3 12.09 -0.47 1.72
CA LYS A 3 13.20 -1.37 2.06
C LYS A 3 13.48 -1.44 3.58
N HIS A 4 13.37 -0.30 4.27
CA HIS A 4 13.58 -0.24 5.70
C HIS A 4 12.45 -0.95 6.45
N ILE A 5 11.21 -0.78 6.01
CA ILE A 5 10.05 -1.54 6.52
C ILE A 5 10.25 -3.04 6.27
N GLU A 6 10.63 -3.47 5.06
CA GLU A 6 10.92 -4.89 4.79
C GLU A 6 11.97 -5.44 5.77
N THR A 7 13.08 -4.72 5.97
CA THR A 7 14.13 -5.16 6.91
C THR A 7 13.63 -5.28 8.35
N ARG A 8 12.82 -4.33 8.83
CA ARG A 8 12.21 -4.37 10.18
C ARG A 8 11.17 -5.49 10.29
N CYS A 9 10.49 -5.81 9.20
CA CYS A 9 9.49 -6.87 9.06
C CYS A 9 10.12 -8.18 8.59
N PHE A 10 11.25 -8.59 9.16
CA PHE A 10 11.91 -9.89 8.89
C PHE A 10 12.26 -10.17 7.42
N ASN A 11 12.48 -9.11 6.63
CA ASN A 11 12.68 -9.15 5.18
C ASN A 11 11.50 -9.74 4.40
N ILE A 12 10.29 -9.68 4.96
CA ILE A 12 9.06 -10.05 4.26
C ILE A 12 8.87 -9.05 3.11
N PRO A 13 8.72 -9.52 1.85
CA PRO A 13 8.54 -8.63 0.71
C PRO A 13 7.29 -7.77 0.86
N THR A 14 7.37 -6.52 0.39
CA THR A 14 6.27 -5.54 0.40
C THR A 14 4.99 -6.13 -0.19
N THR A 15 5.09 -6.97 -1.22
CA THR A 15 3.94 -7.64 -1.87
C THR A 15 3.21 -8.65 -0.99
N HIS A 16 3.80 -9.09 0.13
CA HIS A 16 3.13 -9.93 1.12
C HIS A 16 2.50 -9.11 2.25
N LEU A 17 2.98 -7.88 2.47
CA LEU A 17 2.55 -6.97 3.54
C LEU A 17 1.31 -6.14 3.17
N TYR A 18 1.06 -5.90 1.88
CA TYR A 18 -0.05 -5.06 1.41
C TYR A 18 -0.93 -5.79 0.40
N ASP A 19 -2.25 -5.64 0.54
CA ASP A 19 -3.24 -6.22 -0.39
C ASP A 19 -3.59 -5.28 -1.54
N LEU A 20 -3.45 -3.96 -1.33
CA LEU A 20 -3.65 -2.91 -2.32
C LEU A 20 -2.50 -1.90 -2.25
N ILE A 21 -1.91 -1.58 -3.41
CA ILE A 21 -0.88 -0.55 -3.55
C ILE A 21 -1.35 0.48 -4.56
N VAL A 22 -1.55 1.72 -4.12
CA VAL A 22 -1.96 2.83 -4.99
C VAL A 22 -0.84 3.86 -5.09
N GLY A 23 -0.52 4.28 -6.30
CA GLY A 23 0.56 5.24 -6.53
C GLY A 23 0.25 6.31 -7.58
N THR A 24 0.88 7.46 -7.40
CA THR A 24 0.83 8.59 -8.34
C THR A 24 2.25 8.88 -8.81
N SER A 25 2.42 9.20 -10.09
CA SER A 25 3.73 9.56 -10.67
C SER A 25 4.78 8.49 -10.41
N ILE A 26 5.96 8.87 -9.90
CA ILE A 26 7.01 7.93 -9.49
C ILE A 26 6.52 6.90 -8.45
N GLY A 27 5.62 7.30 -7.55
CA GLY A 27 4.97 6.35 -6.63
C GLY A 27 4.17 5.28 -7.36
N GLY A 28 3.52 5.64 -8.47
CA GLY A 28 2.83 4.70 -9.36
C GLY A 28 3.79 3.78 -10.10
N GLN A 29 4.92 4.29 -10.60
CA GLN A 29 5.96 3.44 -11.21
C GLN A 29 6.54 2.43 -10.20
N ILE A 30 6.74 2.85 -8.95
CA ILE A 30 7.19 1.95 -7.87
C ILE A 30 6.12 0.90 -7.57
N ALA A 31 4.85 1.30 -7.44
CA ALA A 31 3.73 0.38 -7.21
C ALA A 31 3.67 -0.70 -8.30
N LEU A 32 3.73 -0.29 -9.58
CA LEU A 32 3.77 -1.19 -10.73
C LEU A 32 5.02 -2.08 -10.71
N ALA A 33 6.20 -1.56 -10.35
CA ALA A 33 7.43 -2.35 -10.29
C ALA A 33 7.37 -3.47 -9.25
N LEU A 34 6.70 -3.22 -8.11
CA LEU A 34 6.54 -4.21 -7.05
C LEU A 34 5.55 -5.31 -7.46
N THR A 35 4.48 -4.97 -8.17
CA THR A 35 3.42 -5.93 -8.54
C THR A 35 3.61 -6.58 -9.91
N ALA A 36 4.42 -6.00 -10.80
CA ALA A 36 4.80 -6.59 -12.09
C ALA A 36 5.70 -7.82 -11.93
N ALA A 37 6.40 -7.94 -10.81
CA ALA A 37 7.18 -9.12 -10.51
C ALA A 37 6.26 -10.28 -10.15
N SER A 38 6.46 -11.45 -10.78
CA SER A 38 5.70 -12.66 -10.46
C SER A 38 5.80 -12.96 -8.95
N PRO A 39 4.73 -13.43 -8.29
CA PRO A 39 4.78 -13.90 -6.91
C PRO A 39 5.88 -14.93 -6.64
N SER A 40 6.29 -15.68 -7.66
CA SER A 40 7.39 -16.66 -7.61
C SER A 40 8.79 -16.07 -7.83
N THR A 41 8.92 -14.82 -8.30
CA THR A 41 10.19 -14.10 -8.47
C THR A 41 10.02 -12.61 -8.16
N PRO A 42 9.61 -12.23 -6.93
CA PRO A 42 9.42 -10.84 -6.58
C PRO A 42 10.74 -10.07 -6.73
N ILE A 43 10.69 -8.90 -7.38
CA ILE A 43 11.82 -7.98 -7.39
C ILE A 43 11.87 -7.39 -5.99
N SER A 44 12.92 -7.70 -5.22
CA SER A 44 13.16 -7.04 -3.93
C SER A 44 13.16 -5.51 -4.10
N VAL A 45 12.69 -4.77 -3.09
CA VAL A 45 12.71 -3.29 -3.14
C VAL A 45 14.12 -2.78 -3.42
N GLY A 46 15.16 -3.44 -2.90
CA GLY A 46 16.55 -3.11 -3.19
C GLY A 46 16.92 -3.25 -4.68
N ALA A 47 16.49 -4.33 -5.34
CA ALA A 47 16.70 -4.52 -6.77
C ALA A 47 15.88 -3.53 -7.61
N ALA A 48 14.61 -3.29 -7.24
CA ALA A 48 13.76 -2.28 -7.86
C ALA A 48 14.41 -0.89 -7.77
N THR A 49 14.93 -0.52 -6.59
CA THR A 49 15.64 0.75 -6.34
C THR A 49 16.85 0.91 -7.26
N ARG A 50 17.69 -0.13 -7.40
CA ARG A 50 18.87 -0.07 -8.28
C ARG A 50 18.48 0.11 -9.75
N LYS A 51 17.54 -0.71 -10.23
CA LYS A 51 17.03 -0.61 -11.61
C LYS A 51 16.38 0.75 -11.86
N PHE A 52 15.62 1.27 -10.90
CA PHE A 52 15.00 2.59 -10.97
C PHE A 52 16.04 3.71 -11.04
N LYS A 53 17.07 3.70 -10.20
CA LYS A 53 18.18 4.68 -10.28
C LYS A 53 18.86 4.67 -11.65
N GLN A 54 19.09 3.49 -12.22
CA GLN A 54 19.64 3.35 -13.57
C GLN A 54 18.69 3.92 -14.63
N MET A 55 17.40 3.56 -14.54
CA MET A 55 16.35 4.06 -15.43
C MET A 55 16.27 5.59 -15.42
N MET A 56 16.28 6.22 -14.24
CA MET A 56 16.24 7.68 -14.10
C MET A 56 17.47 8.35 -14.73
N ARG A 57 18.68 7.82 -14.49
CA ARG A 57 19.91 8.36 -15.10
C ARG A 57 19.88 8.31 -16.63
N SER A 58 19.21 7.32 -17.21
CA SER A 58 19.10 7.13 -18.66
C SER A 58 17.89 7.82 -19.30
N SER A 59 16.86 8.18 -18.51
CA SER A 59 15.59 8.72 -19.01
C SER A 59 15.62 10.24 -19.18
N PHE A 60 16.42 10.95 -18.38
CA PHE A 60 16.47 12.41 -18.33
C PHE A 60 17.46 12.97 -19.34
N ILE A 61 17.30 12.60 -20.62
CA ILE A 61 18.10 13.11 -21.74
C ILE A 61 17.52 14.46 -22.16
N PRO A 62 18.27 15.58 -22.01
CA PRO A 62 17.79 16.89 -22.43
C PRO A 62 17.49 16.91 -23.93
N LYS A 63 16.44 17.63 -24.34
CA LYS A 63 16.27 17.93 -25.76
C LYS A 63 17.38 18.89 -26.20
N ARG A 64 18.09 18.58 -27.28
CA ARG A 64 19.04 19.53 -27.88
C ARG A 64 18.28 20.78 -28.30
N ALA A 65 18.74 21.96 -27.89
CA ALA A 65 18.21 23.23 -28.40
C ALA A 65 18.55 23.32 -29.89
N ILE A 66 17.63 22.89 -30.75
CA ILE A 66 17.75 23.17 -32.19
C ILE A 66 17.37 24.64 -32.36
N PHE A 67 18.37 25.51 -32.47
CA PHE A 67 18.22 26.91 -32.85
C PHE A 67 17.69 26.98 -34.30
N SER A 68 16.38 26.88 -34.46
CA SER A 68 15.68 27.29 -35.68
C SER A 68 14.35 27.92 -35.27
N SER A 69 14.19 29.19 -35.63
CA SER A 69 13.12 30.11 -35.22
C SER A 69 11.70 29.65 -35.57
N ILE A 70 11.53 28.51 -36.25
CA ILE A 70 10.24 27.98 -36.70
C ILE A 70 9.70 26.89 -35.76
N ASN A 71 10.54 26.25 -34.92
CA ASN A 71 10.12 25.16 -34.03
C ASN A 71 9.89 25.56 -32.56
N MET A 72 9.96 26.85 -32.25
CA MET A 72 9.94 27.37 -30.87
C MET A 72 8.58 27.15 -30.16
N VAL A 73 7.51 26.92 -30.91
CA VAL A 73 6.14 26.76 -30.38
C VAL A 73 5.80 25.30 -30.03
N LEU A 74 6.47 24.31 -30.63
CA LEU A 74 6.06 22.89 -30.61
C LEU A 74 6.81 22.00 -29.59
N ASN A 75 7.90 22.46 -28.97
CA ASN A 75 8.79 21.59 -28.19
C ASN A 75 9.02 22.06 -26.73
N LYS A 76 7.95 22.33 -25.99
CA LYS A 76 7.94 22.96 -24.64
C LYS A 76 8.31 22.06 -23.45
N THR A 77 8.98 20.91 -23.65
CA THR A 77 9.33 20.01 -22.52
C THR A 77 10.83 19.82 -22.34
N LYS A 78 11.28 19.66 -21.09
CA LYS A 78 12.71 19.59 -20.72
C LYS A 78 13.41 18.34 -21.27
N TYR A 79 12.72 17.19 -21.25
CA TYR A 79 13.31 15.89 -21.57
C TYR A 79 12.63 15.18 -22.75
N GLN A 80 13.35 14.24 -23.35
CA GLN A 80 12.88 13.42 -24.48
C GLN A 80 11.91 12.33 -24.00
N ALA A 81 10.68 12.34 -24.50
CA ALA A 81 9.67 11.31 -24.18
C ALA A 81 10.10 9.90 -24.62
N MET A 82 10.73 9.78 -25.79
CA MET A 82 11.22 8.48 -26.30
C MET A 82 12.28 7.84 -25.40
N ALA A 83 13.08 8.65 -24.69
CA ALA A 83 14.10 8.12 -23.79
C ALA A 83 13.45 7.43 -22.58
N VAL A 84 12.52 8.10 -21.90
CA VAL A 84 11.79 7.50 -20.78
C VAL A 84 10.92 6.31 -21.23
N GLU A 85 10.27 6.38 -22.38
CA GLU A 85 9.47 5.27 -22.91
C GLU A 85 10.31 4.03 -23.21
N ARG A 86 11.48 4.19 -23.82
CA ARG A 86 12.43 3.08 -24.00
C ARG A 86 12.83 2.47 -22.66
N GLN A 87 13.20 3.30 -21.69
CA GLN A 87 13.62 2.81 -20.38
C GLN A 87 12.50 2.12 -19.60
N LEU A 88 11.26 2.59 -19.72
CA LEU A 88 10.09 1.92 -19.14
C LEU A 88 9.80 0.58 -19.82
N LYS A 89 9.91 0.49 -21.15
CA LYS A 89 9.78 -0.77 -21.89
C LYS A 89 10.88 -1.77 -21.51
N ASP A 90 12.12 -1.30 -21.36
CA ASP A 90 13.23 -2.14 -20.91
C ASP A 90 13.03 -2.65 -19.48
N PHE A 91 12.46 -1.82 -18.60
CA PHE A 91 12.21 -2.17 -17.20
C PHE A 91 11.06 -3.16 -17.04
N PHE A 92 9.92 -2.89 -17.69
CA PHE A 92 8.65 -3.60 -17.49
C PHE A 92 8.37 -4.69 -18.52
N SER A 93 9.21 -4.83 -19.56
CA SER A 93 8.89 -5.50 -20.82
C SER A 93 7.88 -4.74 -21.67
N GLU A 94 8.09 -4.76 -22.98
CA GLU A 94 7.21 -4.08 -23.94
C GLU A 94 5.82 -4.74 -24.05
N SER A 95 5.75 -6.06 -23.80
CA SER A 95 4.54 -6.85 -23.98
C SER A 95 3.80 -7.20 -22.69
N ALA A 96 4.38 -6.92 -21.52
CA ALA A 96 3.75 -7.28 -20.25
C ALA A 96 2.51 -6.42 -19.99
N LYS A 97 1.36 -7.07 -19.77
CA LYS A 97 0.10 -6.39 -19.47
C LYS A 97 -0.19 -6.36 -17.97
N LEU A 98 -0.95 -5.36 -17.53
CA LEU A 98 -1.37 -5.23 -16.13
C LEU A 98 -2.13 -6.46 -15.62
N ASN A 99 -2.97 -7.05 -16.47
CA ASN A 99 -3.81 -8.20 -16.10
C ASN A 99 -3.20 -9.55 -16.50
N ASP A 100 -1.94 -9.58 -16.99
CA ASP A 100 -1.23 -10.83 -17.28
C ASP A 100 -0.77 -11.49 -15.97
N THR A 101 -1.73 -11.92 -15.14
CA THR A 101 -1.47 -12.81 -14.03
C THR A 101 -1.57 -14.23 -14.57
N GLY A 102 -0.42 -14.90 -14.70
CA GLY A 102 -0.36 -16.23 -15.31
C GLY A 102 -1.32 -17.20 -14.59
N SER A 103 -2.13 -17.92 -15.38
CA SER A 103 -3.17 -18.86 -14.94
C SER A 103 -2.69 -20.08 -14.13
N SER A 104 -1.42 -20.11 -13.71
CA SER A 104 -0.79 -21.20 -12.94
C SER A 104 -0.17 -20.74 -11.61
N GLN A 105 -0.50 -19.54 -11.13
CA GLN A 105 0.11 -18.99 -9.91
C GLN A 105 -0.70 -19.37 -8.64
N SER A 106 0.01 -19.82 -7.60
CA SER A 106 -0.58 -20.22 -6.31
C SER A 106 -1.17 -19.04 -5.51
N ARG A 107 -0.86 -17.80 -5.88
CA ARG A 107 -1.39 -16.58 -5.27
C ARG A 107 -1.34 -15.44 -6.30
N SER A 108 -2.39 -14.63 -6.38
CA SER A 108 -2.38 -13.42 -7.20
C SER A 108 -1.48 -12.34 -6.58
N PRO A 109 -0.78 -11.52 -7.38
CA PRO A 109 -0.09 -10.33 -6.85
C PRO A 109 -1.09 -9.39 -6.16
N PRO A 110 -0.61 -8.46 -5.30
CA PRO A 110 -1.47 -7.42 -4.75
C PRO A 110 -2.23 -6.67 -5.85
N ASN A 111 -3.39 -6.15 -5.48
CA ASN A 111 -4.09 -5.20 -6.32
C ASN A 111 -3.22 -3.93 -6.45
N VAL A 112 -3.05 -3.44 -7.66
CA VAL A 112 -2.31 -2.20 -7.94
C VAL A 112 -3.20 -1.25 -8.71
N ALA A 113 -3.14 0.03 -8.32
CA ALA A 113 -3.77 1.12 -9.02
C ALA A 113 -2.81 2.29 -9.17
N VAL A 114 -2.85 2.94 -10.33
CA VAL A 114 -2.11 4.19 -10.57
C VAL A 114 -3.03 5.27 -11.08
N THR A 115 -2.74 6.50 -10.71
CA THR A 115 -3.56 7.67 -11.05
C THR A 115 -3.07 8.34 -12.33
N THR A 116 -4.00 8.90 -13.10
CA THR A 116 -3.71 9.68 -14.30
C THR A 116 -4.82 10.71 -14.52
N VAL A 117 -4.59 11.72 -15.36
CA VAL A 117 -5.59 12.75 -15.67
C VAL A 117 -5.73 12.91 -17.18
N PHE A 118 -6.96 12.95 -17.72
CA PHE A 118 -7.16 13.39 -19.09
C PHE A 118 -6.83 14.87 -19.22
N GLN A 119 -6.00 15.22 -20.20
CA GLN A 119 -5.62 16.61 -20.43
C GLN A 119 -6.85 17.47 -20.78
N GLU A 120 -7.78 16.92 -21.56
CA GLU A 120 -9.06 17.56 -21.84
C GLU A 120 -9.97 17.45 -20.62
N GLY A 121 -10.47 18.60 -20.13
CA GLY A 121 -11.35 18.66 -18.96
C GLY A 121 -10.70 18.37 -17.61
N LEU A 122 -9.41 17.99 -17.56
CA LEU A 122 -8.69 17.62 -16.33
C LEU A 122 -9.42 16.53 -15.51
N ILE A 123 -9.98 15.54 -16.21
CA ILE A 123 -10.79 14.48 -15.61
C ILE A 123 -9.88 13.36 -15.08
N PRO A 124 -9.89 13.07 -13.78
CA PRO A 124 -8.97 12.11 -13.19
C PRO A 124 -9.48 10.67 -13.40
N HIS A 125 -8.57 9.75 -13.66
CA HIS A 125 -8.84 8.34 -13.96
C HIS A 125 -7.86 7.42 -13.22
N ILE A 126 -8.27 6.18 -13.01
CA ILE A 126 -7.47 5.14 -12.37
C ILE A 126 -7.12 4.06 -13.41
N ILE A 127 -5.86 3.65 -13.45
CA ILE A 127 -5.41 2.48 -14.21
C ILE A 127 -5.08 1.39 -13.19
N ALA A 128 -5.72 0.22 -13.28
CA ALA A 128 -5.60 -0.84 -12.28
C ALA A 128 -5.40 -2.23 -12.90
N ASN A 129 -4.89 -3.19 -12.11
CA ASN A 129 -4.80 -4.61 -12.49
C ASN A 129 -6.03 -5.44 -12.08
N TYR A 130 -7.10 -4.79 -11.64
CA TYR A 130 -8.33 -5.41 -11.17
C TYR A 130 -9.55 -4.71 -11.78
N ASN A 131 -10.68 -5.41 -11.74
CA ASN A 131 -11.99 -4.85 -12.03
C ASN A 131 -12.76 -4.66 -10.72
N ARG A 132 -13.68 -3.70 -10.71
CA ARG A 132 -14.58 -3.43 -9.58
C ARG A 132 -15.87 -2.78 -10.06
N SER A 133 -16.88 -2.77 -9.20
CA SER A 133 -18.11 -2.02 -9.46
C SER A 133 -17.83 -0.52 -9.55
N THR A 134 -18.47 0.15 -10.49
CA THR A 134 -18.40 1.61 -10.65
C THR A 134 -19.65 2.22 -10.04
N THR A 135 -19.46 3.24 -9.20
CA THR A 135 -20.54 4.10 -8.69
C THR A 135 -20.41 5.49 -9.30
N GLU A 136 -21.49 6.28 -9.28
CA GLU A 136 -21.47 7.67 -9.80
C GLU A 136 -20.41 8.56 -9.13
N LYS A 137 -20.00 8.22 -7.89
CA LYS A 137 -19.01 8.96 -7.12
C LYS A 137 -17.59 8.41 -7.25
N SER A 138 -17.44 7.17 -7.72
CA SER A 138 -16.12 6.55 -7.85
C SER A 138 -15.37 7.14 -9.03
N ALA A 139 -14.05 7.31 -8.86
CA ALA A 139 -13.16 7.60 -9.96
C ALA A 139 -13.31 6.56 -11.09
N PRO A 140 -13.39 6.97 -12.37
CA PRO A 140 -13.50 6.03 -13.47
C PRO A 140 -12.21 5.23 -13.66
N LEU A 141 -12.35 3.93 -13.97
CA LEU A 141 -11.24 3.11 -14.47
C LEU A 141 -10.97 3.46 -15.93
N LEU A 142 -9.71 3.67 -16.29
CA LEU A 142 -9.25 3.79 -17.67
C LEU A 142 -9.06 2.38 -18.24
N LEU A 143 -10.03 1.95 -19.04
CA LEU A 143 -10.05 0.63 -19.66
C LEU A 143 -9.71 0.71 -21.15
N PRO A 144 -9.09 -0.33 -21.74
CA PRO A 144 -8.89 -0.42 -23.19
C PRO A 144 -10.19 -0.39 -23.96
N SER A 145 -10.14 0.18 -25.17
CA SER A 145 -11.28 0.31 -26.08
C SER A 145 -11.86 -1.05 -26.48
N ASN A 146 -10.99 -2.07 -26.60
CA ASN A 146 -11.37 -3.43 -26.93
C ASN A 146 -11.62 -4.25 -25.65
N ALA A 147 -12.82 -4.83 -25.55
CA ALA A 147 -13.17 -5.72 -24.46
C ALA A 147 -12.21 -6.93 -24.41
N GLY A 148 -11.63 -7.20 -23.25
CA GLY A 148 -10.68 -8.29 -23.03
C GLY A 148 -9.21 -7.93 -23.28
N GLU A 149 -8.91 -6.72 -23.74
CA GLU A 149 -7.53 -6.21 -23.75
C GLU A 149 -7.12 -5.65 -22.39
N SER A 150 -5.82 -5.48 -22.18
CA SER A 150 -5.25 -4.88 -20.97
C SER A 150 -4.09 -3.97 -21.34
N MET A 151 -4.01 -2.81 -20.69
CA MET A 151 -2.94 -1.86 -20.88
C MET A 151 -1.59 -2.49 -20.49
N THR A 152 -0.54 -2.20 -21.25
CA THR A 152 0.82 -2.63 -20.88
C THR A 152 1.30 -1.87 -19.64
N ILE A 153 2.13 -2.55 -18.82
CA ILE A 153 2.62 -1.97 -17.57
C ILE A 153 3.46 -0.71 -17.83
N TRP A 154 4.28 -0.72 -18.90
CA TRP A 154 5.08 0.45 -19.27
C TRP A 154 4.21 1.64 -19.71
N ALA A 155 3.06 1.40 -20.35
CA ALA A 155 2.13 2.46 -20.75
C ALA A 155 1.46 3.06 -19.51
N ALA A 156 1.00 2.22 -18.57
CA ALA A 156 0.45 2.68 -17.30
C ALA A 156 1.46 3.53 -16.50
N ALA A 157 2.71 3.07 -16.43
CA ALA A 157 3.82 3.79 -15.83
C ALA A 157 4.06 5.16 -16.50
N ARG A 158 3.92 5.21 -17.84
CA ARG A 158 4.09 6.42 -18.63
C ARG A 158 2.94 7.41 -18.48
N CYS A 159 1.69 6.93 -18.35
CA CYS A 159 0.50 7.73 -18.07
C CYS A 159 0.65 8.44 -16.72
N THR A 160 0.90 7.67 -15.65
CA THR A 160 0.92 8.22 -14.30
C THR A 160 2.05 9.22 -14.07
N SER A 161 3.16 9.13 -14.83
CA SER A 161 4.34 10.00 -14.67
C SER A 161 4.51 11.06 -15.78
N ALA A 162 3.46 11.36 -16.55
CA ALA A 162 3.49 12.33 -17.65
C ALA A 162 3.46 13.79 -17.14
N VAL A 163 4.48 14.18 -16.38
CA VAL A 163 4.52 15.48 -15.70
C VAL A 163 5.09 16.58 -16.58
N LEU A 164 4.29 17.62 -16.84
CA LEU A 164 4.77 18.86 -17.46
C LEU A 164 5.50 19.73 -16.42
N PRO A 165 6.49 20.55 -16.81
CA PRO A 165 7.07 20.69 -18.15
C PRO A 165 8.17 19.65 -18.45
N TYR A 166 8.36 18.62 -17.63
CA TYR A 166 9.47 17.68 -17.78
C TYR A 166 9.31 16.76 -18.99
N PHE A 167 8.18 16.06 -19.06
CA PHE A 167 7.84 15.12 -20.13
C PHE A 167 6.57 15.57 -20.86
N LYS A 168 6.45 15.16 -22.13
CA LYS A 168 5.23 15.41 -22.92
C LYS A 168 4.06 14.61 -22.33
N ALA A 169 2.85 15.14 -22.43
CA ALA A 169 1.63 14.35 -22.23
C ALA A 169 1.69 13.06 -23.07
N PHE A 170 1.19 11.96 -22.52
CA PHE A 170 1.21 10.67 -23.18
C PHE A 170 -0.07 10.47 -24.00
N GLN A 171 0.05 9.85 -25.17
CA GLN A 171 -1.07 9.53 -26.04
C GLN A 171 -1.35 8.04 -25.93
N TRP A 172 -2.55 7.69 -25.48
CA TRP A 172 -2.98 6.30 -25.37
C TRP A 172 -4.40 6.17 -25.90
N GLU A 173 -4.57 5.34 -26.94
CA GLU A 173 -5.86 5.11 -27.61
C GLU A 173 -6.60 6.41 -28.01
N GLY A 174 -5.84 7.40 -28.52
CA GLY A 174 -6.39 8.70 -28.93
C GLY A 174 -6.67 9.68 -27.79
N GLN A 175 -6.50 9.27 -26.54
CA GLN A 175 -6.62 10.13 -25.37
C GLN A 175 -5.27 10.73 -24.97
N THR A 176 -5.29 11.99 -24.55
CA THR A 176 -4.09 12.67 -24.06
C THR A 176 -4.07 12.68 -22.53
N LEU A 177 -3.06 12.07 -21.94
CA LEU A 177 -2.94 11.80 -20.51
C LEU A 177 -1.79 12.59 -19.88
N LEU A 178 -2.06 13.14 -18.69
CA LEU A 178 -1.12 13.83 -17.81
C LEU A 178 -0.89 13.03 -16.53
N ASP A 179 0.18 13.38 -15.83
CA ASP A 179 0.52 12.84 -14.51
C ASP A 179 -0.68 12.92 -13.55
N GLY A 180 -0.90 11.85 -12.79
CA GLY A 180 -1.98 11.79 -11.80
C GLY A 180 -1.86 12.86 -10.71
N GLY A 181 -0.65 13.38 -10.48
CA GLY A 181 -0.34 14.42 -9.51
C GLY A 181 -1.10 15.72 -9.77
N PHE A 182 -1.51 15.99 -11.01
CA PHE A 182 -2.37 17.14 -11.34
C PHE A 182 -3.70 17.13 -10.54
N HIS A 183 -4.12 15.99 -10.02
CA HIS A 183 -5.34 15.87 -9.22
C HIS A 183 -5.13 15.12 -7.90
N TRP A 184 -4.51 13.93 -7.96
CA TRP A 184 -4.30 13.04 -6.80
C TRP A 184 -2.84 12.88 -6.44
N ASN A 185 -2.16 13.97 -6.06
CA ASN A 185 -0.75 13.90 -5.64
C ASN A 185 -0.52 13.12 -4.34
N CYS A 186 -1.57 13.00 -3.53
CA CYS A 186 -1.66 12.05 -2.43
C CYS A 186 -2.86 11.14 -2.72
N PRO A 187 -2.65 9.94 -3.28
CA PRO A 187 -3.76 9.07 -3.69
C PRO A 187 -4.40 8.33 -2.51
N VAL A 188 -4.33 8.89 -1.29
CA VAL A 188 -4.85 8.23 -0.08
C VAL A 188 -6.37 8.04 -0.12
N VAL A 189 -7.09 9.05 -0.62
CA VAL A 189 -8.54 8.98 -0.79
C VAL A 189 -8.89 7.88 -1.80
N VAL A 190 -8.18 7.88 -2.94
CA VAL A 190 -8.32 6.84 -3.96
C VAL A 190 -8.04 5.46 -3.37
N ALA A 191 -6.96 5.28 -2.60
CA ALA A 191 -6.64 4.01 -1.98
C ALA A 191 -7.74 3.52 -1.02
N SER A 192 -8.32 4.42 -0.23
CA SER A 192 -9.42 4.08 0.68
C SER A 192 -10.68 3.67 -0.10
N GLU A 193 -11.10 4.48 -1.07
CA GLU A 193 -12.30 4.22 -1.88
C GLU A 193 -12.15 2.95 -2.73
N GLU A 194 -10.99 2.73 -3.34
CA GLU A 194 -10.72 1.51 -4.11
C GLU A 194 -10.77 0.26 -3.21
N ALA A 195 -10.22 0.32 -1.99
CA ALA A 195 -10.30 -0.81 -1.06
C ALA A 195 -11.75 -1.15 -0.71
N GLU A 196 -12.60 -0.15 -0.48
CA GLU A 196 -14.03 -0.34 -0.20
C GLU A 196 -14.79 -0.90 -1.41
N LEU A 197 -14.44 -0.49 -2.63
CA LEU A 197 -15.07 -1.00 -3.85
C LEU A 197 -14.65 -2.44 -4.17
N ILE A 198 -13.40 -2.81 -3.87
CA ILE A 198 -12.89 -4.17 -4.06
C ILE A 198 -13.42 -5.10 -2.97
N TRP A 199 -13.46 -4.63 -1.72
CA TRP A 199 -13.84 -5.42 -0.54
C TRP A 199 -14.92 -4.72 0.31
N PRO A 200 -16.16 -4.60 -0.19
CA PRO A 200 -17.22 -3.79 0.46
C PRO A 200 -17.65 -4.28 1.85
N ASN A 201 -17.39 -5.55 2.16
CA ASN A 201 -17.75 -6.17 3.45
C ASN A 201 -16.53 -6.44 4.33
N LYS A 202 -15.39 -5.82 4.03
CA LYS A 202 -14.16 -5.98 4.80
C LYS A 202 -13.74 -4.63 5.36
N ARG A 203 -13.31 -4.67 6.61
CA ARG A 203 -12.65 -3.54 7.23
C ARG A 203 -11.19 -3.50 6.76
N ARG A 204 -10.67 -2.30 6.55
CA ARG A 204 -9.25 -2.05 6.34
C ARG A 204 -8.50 -2.23 7.67
N ASP A 205 -7.48 -3.09 7.68
CA ASP A 205 -6.64 -3.31 8.87
C ASP A 205 -5.68 -2.15 9.12
N LEU A 206 -5.08 -1.60 8.05
CA LEU A 206 -4.05 -0.56 8.10
C LEU A 206 -4.01 0.22 6.78
N LEU A 207 -3.63 1.50 6.86
CA LEU A 207 -3.27 2.35 5.73
C LEU A 207 -1.93 3.01 6.00
N LEU A 208 -0.94 2.77 5.14
CA LEU A 208 0.33 3.49 5.16
C LEU A 208 0.46 4.38 3.92
N SER A 209 0.54 5.70 4.15
CA SER A 209 0.85 6.68 3.12
C SER A 209 2.34 7.04 3.16
N LEU A 210 3.02 6.93 2.02
CA LEU A 210 4.44 7.25 1.87
C LEU A 210 4.65 8.50 1.03
N GLY A 211 5.44 9.43 1.54
CA GLY A 211 5.68 10.74 0.95
C GLY A 211 7.06 10.84 0.32
N THR A 212 7.21 11.71 -0.66
CA THR A 212 8.48 11.94 -1.34
C THR A 212 9.26 13.11 -0.77
N GLY A 213 8.98 13.52 0.47
CA GLY A 213 9.56 14.67 1.14
C GLY A 213 8.83 15.98 0.87
N MET A 214 9.15 17.00 1.67
CA MET A 214 8.80 18.40 1.40
C MET A 214 10.07 19.16 1.05
N SER A 215 10.00 20.07 0.08
CA SER A 215 11.01 21.12 -0.09
C SER A 215 10.41 22.45 0.35
N SER A 216 11.23 23.33 0.92
CA SER A 216 10.88 24.73 1.12
C SER A 216 10.54 25.39 -0.21
N ASP A 217 9.64 26.37 -0.18
CA ASP A 217 8.98 26.99 -1.33
C ASP A 217 9.93 27.27 -2.52
N ALA A 218 9.78 26.52 -3.60
CA ALA A 218 10.44 26.84 -4.86
C ALA A 218 9.79 28.09 -5.47
N GLU A 219 10.51 29.21 -5.51
CA GLU A 219 10.05 30.43 -6.19
C GLU A 219 9.84 30.15 -7.69
N ALA A 220 8.64 30.48 -8.19
CA ALA A 220 8.30 30.26 -9.59
C ALA A 220 8.97 31.30 -10.51
N PRO A 221 9.62 30.90 -11.62
CA PRO A 221 10.21 31.83 -12.57
C PRO A 221 9.15 32.63 -13.36
N THR A 222 9.46 33.88 -13.67
CA THR A 222 8.55 34.85 -14.30
C THR A 222 8.48 34.69 -15.83
N THR A 223 7.37 34.12 -16.37
CA THR A 223 6.65 34.48 -17.65
C THR A 223 5.61 33.41 -18.12
N ASN A 224 4.66 33.81 -18.98
CA ASN A 224 3.32 33.23 -19.30
C ASN A 224 3.13 31.71 -19.59
N ASN A 225 1.86 31.26 -19.44
CA ASN A 225 1.19 29.94 -19.64
C ASN A 225 1.88 28.67 -19.10
N ILE A 226 3.19 28.51 -19.33
CA ILE A 226 4.02 27.49 -18.68
C ILE A 226 4.05 27.73 -17.17
N LEU A 227 3.97 29.01 -16.73
CA LEU A 227 3.85 29.36 -15.32
C LEU A 227 2.62 28.77 -14.65
N GLN A 228 1.45 28.73 -15.31
CA GLN A 228 0.24 28.18 -14.69
C GLN A 228 0.40 26.68 -14.45
N VAL A 229 0.94 25.95 -15.43
CA VAL A 229 1.23 24.51 -15.30
C VAL A 229 2.32 24.27 -14.26
N PHE A 230 3.37 25.09 -14.24
CA PHE A 230 4.45 24.98 -13.26
C PHE A 230 3.99 25.33 -11.83
N LYS A 231 3.17 26.37 -11.67
CA LYS A 231 2.52 26.71 -10.40
C LYS A 231 1.63 25.56 -9.93
N HIS A 232 0.85 24.96 -10.84
CA HIS A 232 0.04 23.80 -10.52
C HIS A 232 0.91 22.63 -10.06
N VAL A 233 2.05 22.38 -10.69
CA VAL A 233 2.99 21.31 -10.27
C VAL A 233 3.62 21.61 -8.91
N VAL A 234 4.02 22.85 -8.64
CA VAL A 234 4.55 23.26 -7.33
C VAL A 234 3.46 23.18 -6.25
N GLU A 235 2.24 23.62 -6.55
CA GLU A 235 1.07 23.52 -5.67
C GLU A 235 0.71 22.05 -5.41
N VAL A 236 0.78 21.21 -6.44
CA VAL A 236 0.63 19.76 -6.35
C VAL A 236 1.67 19.18 -5.39
N VAL A 237 2.96 19.46 -5.59
CA VAL A 237 4.05 18.98 -4.73
C VAL A 237 3.89 19.46 -3.27
N THR A 238 3.46 20.71 -3.06
CA THR A 238 3.27 21.30 -1.72
C THR A 238 1.94 20.93 -1.06
N SER A 239 0.97 20.38 -1.80
CA SER A 239 -0.38 20.08 -1.28
C SER A 239 -0.57 18.64 -0.81
N ALA A 240 0.33 17.70 -1.13
CA ALA A 240 0.19 16.29 -0.76
C ALA A 240 -0.03 16.07 0.74
N GLU A 241 0.63 16.89 1.56
CA GLU A 241 0.56 16.84 3.03
C GLU A 241 -0.71 17.48 3.58
N LYS A 242 -1.20 18.54 2.92
CA LYS A 242 -2.53 19.10 3.22
C LYS A 242 -3.63 18.11 2.87
N LEU A 243 -3.51 17.41 1.74
CA LEU A 243 -4.45 16.36 1.32
C LEU A 243 -4.44 15.17 2.29
N TRP A 244 -3.26 14.71 2.70
CA TRP A 244 -3.14 13.70 3.75
C TRP A 244 -3.81 14.14 5.04
N LYS A 245 -3.49 15.34 5.54
CA LYS A 245 -4.07 15.86 6.78
C LYS A 245 -5.59 15.95 6.70
N LYS A 246 -6.13 16.50 5.59
CA LYS A 246 -7.58 16.54 5.36
C LYS A 246 -8.22 15.16 5.38
N PHE A 247 -7.57 14.16 4.79
CA PHE A 247 -8.05 12.77 4.84
C PHE A 247 -8.00 12.20 6.25
N ALA A 248 -6.87 12.35 6.96
CA ALA A 248 -6.74 11.85 8.33
C ALA A 248 -7.75 12.50 9.28
N ASP A 249 -7.95 13.80 9.17
CA ASP A 249 -8.93 14.57 9.94
C ASP A 249 -10.37 14.09 9.64
N SER A 250 -10.66 13.65 8.41
CA SER A 250 -11.99 13.13 8.06
C SER A 250 -12.28 11.75 8.66
N GLN A 251 -11.26 11.03 9.16
CA GLN A 251 -11.43 9.73 9.81
C GLN A 251 -11.65 9.86 11.34
N VAL A 252 -11.59 11.07 11.91
CA VAL A 252 -11.60 11.31 13.37
C VAL A 252 -12.88 10.86 14.09
N GLY A 253 -13.98 10.63 13.36
CA GLY A 253 -15.24 10.09 13.90
C GLY A 253 -15.36 8.56 13.90
N ASP A 254 -14.43 7.85 13.24
CA ASP A 254 -14.36 6.40 13.25
C ASP A 254 -13.21 6.00 14.20
N HIS A 255 -13.52 5.73 15.47
CA HIS A 255 -12.51 5.37 16.47
C HIS A 255 -11.65 4.17 16.04
N LEU A 256 -12.23 3.26 15.25
CA LEU A 256 -11.56 2.13 14.63
C LEU A 256 -10.85 2.53 13.32
N GLY A 257 -11.34 3.55 12.63
CA GLY A 257 -10.80 4.12 11.39
C GLY A 257 -9.66 5.12 11.57
N GLN A 258 -9.37 5.62 12.78
CA GLN A 258 -8.10 6.31 13.09
C GLN A 258 -6.96 5.34 13.39
N GLN A 259 -7.29 4.20 13.99
CA GLN A 259 -6.35 3.14 14.30
C GLN A 259 -5.80 2.55 12.99
N GLY A 260 -4.47 2.40 12.91
CA GLY A 260 -3.81 1.86 11.72
C GLY A 260 -3.63 2.87 10.58
N LEU A 261 -3.78 4.18 10.80
CA LEU A 261 -3.41 5.20 9.80
C LEU A 261 -2.01 5.73 10.07
N PHE A 262 -1.15 5.60 9.07
CA PHE A 262 0.25 6.00 9.17
C PHE A 262 0.67 6.85 7.98
N ARG A 263 1.51 7.85 8.28
CA ARG A 263 2.17 8.69 7.28
C ARG A 263 3.64 8.74 7.57
N LEU A 264 4.43 8.37 6.56
CA LEU A 264 5.86 8.64 6.55
C LEU A 264 6.14 9.61 5.43
N ASN A 265 6.56 10.82 5.77
CA ASN A 265 7.05 11.79 4.81
C ASN A 265 8.42 12.33 5.26
N PRO A 266 9.52 12.05 4.53
CA PRO A 266 10.84 12.48 4.93
C PRO A 266 10.94 13.99 5.12
N SER A 267 11.61 14.40 6.20
CA SER A 267 12.14 15.77 6.33
C SER A 267 13.64 15.72 6.11
N TRP A 268 14.13 16.48 5.14
CA TRP A 268 15.54 16.49 4.77
C TRP A 268 16.32 17.66 5.40
N GLY A 269 15.73 18.36 6.37
CA GLY A 269 16.32 19.56 6.98
C GLY A 269 16.53 20.64 5.92
N ASP A 270 17.75 21.17 5.82
CA ASP A 270 18.12 22.21 4.86
C ASP A 270 18.38 21.67 3.43
N ALA A 271 18.38 20.35 3.24
CA ALA A 271 18.63 19.76 1.93
C ALA A 271 17.38 19.84 1.04
N GLU A 272 17.46 20.62 -0.02
CA GLU A 272 16.41 20.68 -1.04
C GLU A 272 16.73 19.77 -2.23
N PHE A 273 15.73 19.00 -2.66
CA PHE A 273 15.77 18.19 -3.87
C PHE A 273 14.64 18.60 -4.79
N VAL A 274 14.99 19.01 -6.02
CA VAL A 274 14.00 19.29 -7.07
C VAL A 274 13.59 18.00 -7.77
N LEU A 275 12.42 18.01 -8.42
CA LEU A 275 11.77 16.80 -8.97
C LEU A 275 12.66 16.01 -9.93
N ASP A 276 13.53 16.68 -10.69
CA ASP A 276 14.42 16.06 -11.68
C ASP A 276 15.89 16.00 -11.28
N ASP A 277 16.20 16.02 -9.98
CA ASP A 277 17.56 15.90 -9.45
C ASP A 277 18.09 14.44 -9.46
N TYR A 278 18.02 13.78 -10.61
CA TYR A 278 18.41 12.37 -10.78
C TYR A 278 19.92 12.12 -10.55
N LYS A 279 20.72 13.19 -10.44
CA LYS A 279 22.16 13.13 -10.14
C LYS A 279 22.42 12.94 -8.65
N ARG A 280 21.53 13.43 -7.79
CA ARG A 280 21.65 13.36 -6.32
C ARG A 280 20.84 12.22 -5.69
N LEU A 281 20.45 11.20 -6.47
CA LEU A 281 19.69 10.04 -5.96
C LEU A 281 20.40 9.24 -4.86
N ASP A 282 21.74 9.23 -4.85
CA ASP A 282 22.51 8.53 -3.81
C ASP A 282 22.57 9.37 -2.52
N GLU A 283 22.64 10.70 -2.64
CA GLU A 283 22.52 11.61 -1.51
C GLU A 283 21.11 11.55 -0.91
N LEU A 284 20.07 11.58 -1.74
CA LEU A 284 18.67 11.44 -1.34
C LEU A 284 18.42 10.14 -0.55
N GLU A 285 18.96 9.01 -1.02
CA GLU A 285 18.84 7.73 -0.31
C GLU A 285 19.55 7.80 1.06
N ARG A 286 20.75 8.35 1.12
CA ARG A 286 21.52 8.50 2.37
C ARG A 286 20.81 9.40 3.38
N THR A 287 20.33 10.57 2.94
CA THR A 287 19.59 11.52 3.80
C THR A 287 18.29 10.91 4.30
N THR A 288 17.54 10.20 3.44
CA THR A 288 16.31 9.50 3.84
C THR A 288 16.59 8.37 4.83
N THR A 289 17.69 7.65 4.67
CA THR A 289 18.12 6.60 5.61
C THR A 289 18.51 7.19 6.96
N GLY A 290 19.23 8.33 6.97
CA GLY A 290 19.53 9.06 8.19
C GLY A 290 18.28 9.54 8.92
N TRP A 291 17.31 10.10 8.19
CA TRP A 291 16.01 10.50 8.75
C TRP A 291 15.23 9.33 9.35
N LEU A 292 15.16 8.18 8.67
CA LEU A 292 14.49 6.99 9.20
C LEU A 292 15.05 6.56 10.55
N ALA A 293 16.38 6.60 10.71
CA ALA A 293 17.04 6.27 11.97
C ALA A 293 16.65 7.23 13.13
N THR A 294 16.21 8.45 12.83
CA THR A 294 15.73 9.41 13.86
C THR A 294 14.28 9.19 14.27
N ILE A 295 13.49 8.48 13.46
CA ILE A 295 12.06 8.23 13.68
C ILE A 295 11.73 6.74 13.89
N GLU A 296 12.71 5.96 14.34
CA GLU A 296 12.54 4.52 14.62
C GLU A 296 11.37 4.23 15.58
N PRO A 297 11.14 5.02 16.65
CA PRO A 297 9.97 4.83 17.52
C PRO A 297 8.65 4.96 16.78
N GLU A 298 8.54 5.86 15.80
CA GLU A 298 7.34 6.08 14.99
C GLU A 298 7.16 5.00 13.90
N VAL A 299 8.26 4.43 13.41
CA VAL A 299 8.23 3.32 12.44
C VAL A 299 7.84 2.00 13.09
N THR A 300 8.15 1.81 14.37
CA THR A 300 7.92 0.54 15.09
C THR A 300 6.45 0.12 15.11
N PRO A 301 5.47 0.98 15.50
CA PRO A 301 4.05 0.63 15.42
C PRO A 301 3.57 0.25 14.03
N ILE A 302 4.16 0.83 12.97
CA ILE A 302 3.81 0.48 11.59
C ILE A 302 4.21 -0.96 11.31
N CYS A 303 5.44 -1.33 11.69
CA CYS A 303 5.98 -2.67 11.46
C CYS A 303 5.24 -3.72 12.31
N ASP A 304 4.97 -3.44 13.58
CA ASP A 304 4.23 -4.35 14.45
C ASP A 304 2.79 -4.58 13.98
N TRP A 305 2.11 -3.53 13.51
CA TRP A 305 0.76 -3.66 12.94
C TRP A 305 0.76 -4.46 11.64
N LEU A 306 1.77 -4.27 10.79
CA LEU A 306 1.96 -5.10 9.60
C LEU A 306 2.20 -6.57 9.97
N MET A 307 2.93 -6.86 11.05
CA MET A 307 3.11 -8.23 11.54
C MET A 307 1.80 -8.83 12.05
N ALA A 308 1.02 -8.09 12.83
CA ALA A 308 -0.29 -8.53 13.30
C ALA A 308 -1.24 -8.83 12.13
N ALA A 309 -1.24 -7.98 11.09
CA ALA A 309 -2.06 -8.14 9.88
C ALA A 309 -1.69 -9.37 9.03
N LEU A 310 -0.56 -10.05 9.30
CA LEU A 310 -0.23 -11.33 8.66
C LEU A 310 -1.01 -12.50 9.27
N PHE A 311 -1.64 -12.31 10.42
CA PHE A 311 -2.42 -13.32 11.10
C PHE A 311 -3.92 -13.03 10.97
N PHE A 312 -4.73 -14.09 10.93
CA PHE A 312 -6.18 -14.00 10.96
C PHE A 312 -6.77 -15.20 11.70
N PHE A 313 -7.97 -15.04 12.26
CA PHE A 313 -8.64 -16.09 13.01
C PHE A 313 -9.68 -16.81 12.17
N VAL A 314 -9.66 -18.14 12.26
CA VAL A 314 -10.67 -19.04 11.68
C VAL A 314 -11.31 -19.83 12.81
N SER A 315 -12.59 -19.61 13.04
CA SER A 315 -13.36 -20.40 14.00
C SER A 315 -13.75 -21.78 13.42
N ALA A 316 -13.82 -22.79 14.29
CA ALA A 316 -14.34 -24.11 13.98
C ALA A 316 -15.72 -24.28 14.65
N PRO A 317 -16.81 -23.82 14.02
CA PRO A 317 -18.16 -23.96 14.57
C PRO A 317 -18.61 -25.43 14.62
N PRO A 318 -19.62 -25.77 15.46
CA PRO A 318 -20.41 -24.89 16.34
C PRO A 318 -19.78 -24.67 17.73
N ILE A 319 -20.31 -23.70 18.49
CA ILE A 319 -20.03 -23.58 19.94
C ILE A 319 -20.62 -24.81 20.64
N GLN A 320 -19.78 -25.60 21.32
CA GLN A 320 -20.18 -26.80 22.03
C GLN A 320 -19.90 -26.64 23.53
N ASN A 321 -20.90 -26.88 24.38
CA ASN A 321 -20.77 -26.80 25.84
C ASN A 321 -20.16 -25.47 26.34
N GLY A 322 -20.52 -24.36 25.70
CA GLY A 322 -19.96 -23.04 26.04
C GLY A 322 -18.50 -22.85 25.61
N ALA A 323 -17.96 -23.69 24.73
CA ALA A 323 -16.62 -23.53 24.19
C ALA A 323 -16.62 -23.44 22.66
N LEU A 324 -15.71 -22.63 22.12
CA LEU A 324 -15.41 -22.55 20.69
C LEU A 324 -13.92 -22.76 20.48
N THR A 325 -13.59 -23.66 19.57
CA THR A 325 -12.21 -23.82 19.09
C THR A 325 -12.04 -23.06 17.79
N GLY A 326 -10.85 -22.52 17.57
CA GLY A 326 -10.43 -21.96 16.29
C GLY A 326 -8.92 -21.94 16.18
N TYR A 327 -8.43 -21.32 15.13
CA TYR A 327 -7.00 -21.20 14.85
C TYR A 327 -6.68 -19.78 14.41
N ILE A 328 -5.60 -19.22 14.97
CA ILE A 328 -4.92 -18.08 14.36
C ILE A 328 -3.97 -18.64 13.31
N ILE A 329 -4.12 -18.19 12.06
CA ILE A 329 -3.38 -18.69 10.90
C ILE A 329 -2.53 -17.56 10.34
N CYS A 330 -1.27 -17.85 10.00
CA CYS A 330 -0.40 -16.93 9.28
C CYS A 330 -0.61 -17.05 7.77
N ARG A 331 -0.81 -15.92 7.07
CA ARG A 331 -1.03 -15.89 5.62
C ARG A 331 0.24 -16.07 4.77
N LEU A 332 1.42 -16.12 5.39
CA LEU A 332 2.69 -16.27 4.67
C LEU A 332 2.89 -17.71 4.17
N PRO A 333 3.45 -17.90 2.96
CA PRO A 333 3.74 -19.23 2.42
C PRO A 333 4.74 -20.00 3.30
N ALA A 334 4.58 -21.32 3.37
CA ALA A 334 5.30 -22.16 4.34
C ALA A 334 6.78 -22.37 4.08
N ASP A 335 7.19 -22.37 2.82
CA ASP A 335 8.54 -22.71 2.41
C ASP A 335 9.45 -21.49 2.20
N GLU A 336 9.02 -20.34 2.71
CA GLU A 336 9.69 -19.06 2.48
C GLU A 336 10.60 -18.66 3.64
N SER A 337 11.81 -18.22 3.30
CA SER A 337 12.84 -17.86 4.29
C SER A 337 12.40 -16.73 5.23
N TYR A 338 11.66 -15.75 4.73
CA TYR A 338 11.14 -14.65 5.54
C TYR A 338 10.09 -15.11 6.56
N ARG A 339 9.36 -16.19 6.28
CA ARG A 339 8.42 -16.79 7.25
C ARG A 339 9.19 -17.49 8.36
N GLN A 340 10.29 -18.17 8.03
CA GLN A 340 11.17 -18.75 9.04
C GLN A 340 11.75 -17.65 9.95
N SER A 341 12.24 -16.54 9.38
CA SER A 341 12.73 -15.39 10.15
C SER A 341 11.67 -14.80 11.08
N LEU A 342 10.40 -14.71 10.65
CA LEU A 342 9.29 -14.29 11.50
C LEU A 342 9.10 -15.24 12.69
N VAL A 343 9.08 -16.56 12.46
CA VAL A 343 8.93 -17.56 13.52
C VAL A 343 10.09 -17.51 14.52
N GLU A 344 11.32 -17.34 14.02
CA GLU A 344 12.50 -17.17 14.86
C GLU A 344 12.42 -15.88 15.68
N GLY A 345 11.93 -14.78 15.10
CA GLY A 345 11.66 -13.53 15.82
C GLY A 345 10.63 -13.71 16.94
N MET A 346 9.51 -14.38 16.64
CA MET A 346 8.49 -14.70 17.64
C MET A 346 9.03 -15.57 18.79
N LEU A 347 9.93 -16.53 18.50
CA LEU A 347 10.57 -17.36 19.52
C LEU A 347 11.61 -16.63 20.37
N GLN A 348 12.11 -15.48 19.93
CA GLN A 348 13.08 -14.66 20.67
C GLN A 348 12.41 -13.72 21.69
N GLU A 349 11.09 -13.55 21.61
CA GLU A 349 10.35 -12.76 22.57
C GLU A 349 10.43 -13.36 23.97
N ARG A 350 10.51 -12.46 24.97
CA ARG A 350 10.68 -12.86 26.38
C ARG A 350 9.44 -13.55 26.93
N ASP A 351 8.28 -13.08 26.52
CA ASP A 351 6.99 -13.69 26.84
C ASP A 351 6.45 -14.36 25.58
N SER A 352 6.14 -15.65 25.68
CA SER A 352 5.55 -16.41 24.58
C SER A 352 4.04 -16.22 24.45
N ASN A 353 3.41 -15.44 25.33
CA ASN A 353 2.04 -14.95 25.18
C ASN A 353 1.96 -13.89 24.08
N LEU A 354 2.03 -14.31 22.82
CA LEU A 354 2.11 -13.38 21.69
C LEU A 354 0.75 -12.94 21.15
N PHE A 355 -0.34 -13.61 21.53
CA PHE A 355 -1.69 -13.19 21.15
C PHE A 355 -2.57 -13.03 22.39
N ALA A 356 -3.53 -12.11 22.31
CA ALA A 356 -4.53 -11.91 23.34
C ALA A 356 -5.92 -11.87 22.72
N VAL A 357 -6.90 -12.39 23.45
CA VAL A 357 -8.32 -12.31 23.09
C VAL A 357 -9.07 -11.50 24.13
N GLU A 358 -9.73 -10.46 23.66
CA GLU A 358 -10.60 -9.58 24.45
C GLU A 358 -12.06 -9.75 24.00
N PHE A 359 -13.00 -9.78 24.95
CA PHE A 359 -14.43 -9.82 24.64
C PHE A 359 -15.00 -8.40 24.60
N VAL A 360 -15.33 -7.91 23.41
CA VAL A 360 -15.67 -6.48 23.16
C VAL A 360 -16.82 -5.96 24.04
N ASN A 361 -17.80 -6.80 24.35
CA ASN A 361 -19.00 -6.40 25.11
C ASN A 361 -19.09 -7.04 26.50
N LYS A 362 -17.96 -7.47 27.07
CA LYS A 362 -17.95 -8.10 28.40
C LYS A 362 -16.74 -7.65 29.21
N ASN A 363 -16.96 -7.31 30.48
CA ASN A 363 -15.88 -7.23 31.47
C ASN A 363 -15.37 -8.66 31.77
N ARG A 364 -14.53 -9.17 30.88
CA ARG A 364 -13.77 -10.41 31.07
C ARG A 364 -12.29 -10.10 30.98
N ASP A 365 -11.51 -10.87 31.70
CA ASP A 365 -10.06 -10.81 31.61
C ASP A 365 -9.59 -11.18 30.20
N LEU A 366 -8.47 -10.57 29.80
CA LEU A 366 -7.77 -10.92 28.57
C LEU A 366 -7.33 -12.38 28.60
N VAL A 367 -7.62 -13.11 27.54
CA VAL A 367 -7.14 -14.49 27.37
C VAL A 367 -5.85 -14.44 26.55
N PHE A 368 -4.72 -14.59 27.22
CA PHE A 368 -3.41 -14.69 26.56
C PHE A 368 -3.20 -16.08 25.96
N ILE A 369 -2.60 -16.11 24.77
CA ILE A 369 -2.32 -17.32 24.00
C ILE A 369 -0.81 -17.49 23.94
N ASN A 370 -0.31 -18.49 24.65
CA ASN A 370 1.08 -18.91 24.58
C ASN A 370 1.31 -19.72 23.30
N VAL A 371 2.29 -19.31 22.49
CA VAL A 371 2.57 -19.92 21.17
C VAL A 371 3.85 -20.75 21.14
N GLU A 372 4.58 -20.85 22.25
CA GLU A 372 5.94 -21.42 22.26
C GLU A 372 5.98 -22.83 21.69
N ARG A 373 5.04 -23.67 22.13
CA ARG A 373 4.94 -25.05 21.67
C ARG A 373 4.61 -25.13 20.19
N ASP A 374 3.61 -24.37 19.73
CA ASP A 374 3.16 -24.40 18.33
C ASP A 374 4.26 -23.93 17.38
N LEU A 375 5.06 -22.94 17.77
CA LEU A 375 6.20 -22.47 17.00
C LEU A 375 7.36 -23.48 16.99
N ARG A 376 7.67 -24.13 18.12
CA ARG A 376 8.73 -25.16 18.20
C ARG A 376 8.37 -26.45 17.46
N ASP A 377 7.09 -26.83 17.45
CA ASP A 377 6.58 -28.03 16.79
C ASP A 377 6.33 -27.80 15.28
N LEU A 378 6.47 -26.56 14.79
CA LEU A 378 6.25 -26.21 13.39
C LEU A 378 7.27 -26.92 12.48
N ARG A 379 6.76 -27.87 11.67
CA ARG A 379 7.57 -28.57 10.67
C ARG A 379 7.83 -27.66 9.47
N LYS A 380 8.98 -27.88 8.81
CA LYS A 380 9.29 -27.26 7.51
C LYS A 380 8.17 -27.54 6.50
N GLY A 381 7.68 -26.51 5.83
CA GLY A 381 6.54 -26.60 4.90
C GLY A 381 5.17 -26.76 5.57
N GLY A 382 5.10 -26.81 6.91
CA GLY A 382 3.83 -26.88 7.65
C GLY A 382 3.07 -25.55 7.63
N GLU A 383 1.76 -25.58 7.83
CA GLU A 383 0.95 -24.38 8.04
C GLU A 383 1.19 -23.84 9.47
N LEU A 384 1.45 -22.54 9.63
CA LEU A 384 1.57 -21.92 10.96
C LEU A 384 0.16 -21.66 11.48
N ARG A 385 -0.27 -22.52 12.41
CA ARG A 385 -1.59 -22.49 13.03
C ARG A 385 -1.42 -22.52 14.54
N ILE A 386 -2.00 -21.54 15.21
CA ILE A 386 -1.98 -21.43 16.67
C ILE A 386 -3.39 -21.73 17.15
N PRO A 387 -3.61 -22.80 17.94
CA PRO A 387 -4.93 -23.16 18.43
C PRO A 387 -5.43 -22.13 19.45
N VAL A 388 -6.71 -21.78 19.35
CA VAL A 388 -7.40 -20.91 20.30
C VAL A 388 -8.64 -21.61 20.81
N ILE A 389 -8.79 -21.66 22.13
CA ILE A 389 -9.96 -22.26 22.79
C ILE A 389 -10.61 -21.19 23.65
N LEU A 390 -11.75 -20.69 23.21
CA LEU A 390 -12.57 -19.73 23.94
C LEU A 390 -13.58 -20.50 24.80
N LYS A 391 -13.56 -20.30 26.11
CA LYS A 391 -14.42 -21.00 27.07
C LYS A 391 -15.45 -20.08 27.68
N GLU A 392 -16.41 -20.69 28.38
CA GLU A 392 -17.47 -19.99 29.11
C GLU A 392 -18.28 -19.04 28.23
N LEU A 393 -18.42 -19.35 26.94
CA LEU A 393 -19.18 -18.55 26.00
C LEU A 393 -20.66 -18.58 26.38
N PRO A 394 -21.35 -17.43 26.36
CA PRO A 394 -22.75 -17.37 26.73
C PRO A 394 -23.60 -18.19 25.77
N TYR A 395 -24.70 -18.78 26.25
CA TYR A 395 -25.63 -19.52 25.38
C TYR A 395 -26.48 -18.61 24.48
N ILE A 396 -26.68 -17.34 24.87
CA ILE A 396 -27.53 -16.36 24.18
C ILE A 396 -26.76 -15.04 23.98
N GLY A 397 -27.13 -14.26 22.97
CA GLY A 397 -26.58 -12.93 22.68
C GLY A 397 -25.40 -12.93 21.70
N LYS A 398 -25.07 -11.74 21.20
CA LYS A 398 -23.92 -11.51 20.31
C LYS A 398 -22.62 -11.91 21.02
N ILE A 399 -21.75 -12.63 20.31
CA ILE A 399 -20.38 -12.89 20.77
C ILE A 399 -19.44 -12.24 19.79
N GLU A 400 -18.66 -11.29 20.29
CA GLU A 400 -17.68 -10.54 19.54
C GLU A 400 -16.36 -10.54 20.29
N VAL A 401 -15.29 -10.87 19.59
CA VAL A 401 -13.94 -10.94 20.16
C VAL A 401 -12.97 -10.11 19.35
N GLN A 402 -12.15 -9.34 20.05
CA GLN A 402 -11.00 -8.67 19.48
C GLN A 402 -9.78 -9.54 19.75
N ILE A 403 -9.08 -9.93 18.69
CA ILE A 403 -7.82 -10.66 18.80
C ILE A 403 -6.70 -9.73 18.39
N THR A 404 -5.67 -9.67 19.22
CA THR A 404 -4.49 -8.83 19.04
C THR A 404 -3.22 -9.65 19.12
N MET A 405 -2.16 -9.15 18.50
CA MET A 405 -0.80 -9.67 18.54
C MET A 405 0.12 -8.67 19.25
N HIS A 406 1.02 -9.18 20.07
CA HIS A 406 2.08 -8.40 20.69
C HIS A 406 3.06 -7.87 19.63
N GLY A 407 3.54 -6.63 19.80
CA GLY A 407 4.60 -6.09 18.92
C GLY A 407 5.92 -6.84 19.08
N ILE A 408 6.55 -7.23 17.96
CA ILE A 408 7.78 -8.07 17.94
C ILE A 408 8.91 -7.46 17.10
N THR A 409 8.71 -6.26 16.55
CA THR A 409 9.67 -5.60 15.65
C THR A 409 10.47 -4.51 16.36
N GLY A 410 10.12 -4.18 17.62
CA GLY A 410 10.76 -3.13 18.42
C GLY A 410 12.15 -3.51 18.91
N SER A 411 13.10 -2.58 18.79
CA SER A 411 14.48 -2.74 19.31
C SER A 411 14.64 -2.27 20.77
N THR A 412 13.64 -1.58 21.32
CA THR A 412 13.69 -0.99 22.67
C THR A 412 12.54 -1.51 23.54
N LYS A 413 12.85 -1.80 24.81
CA LYS A 413 11.93 -2.36 25.82
C LYS A 413 10.68 -1.52 26.14
N VAL A 414 10.49 -0.37 25.51
CA VAL A 414 9.41 0.59 25.84
C VAL A 414 8.22 0.44 24.89
N SER A 415 8.40 -0.10 23.68
CA SER A 415 7.27 -0.36 22.76
C SER A 415 6.67 -1.77 22.91
N SER A 416 7.33 -2.66 23.66
CA SER A 416 6.96 -4.07 23.87
C SER A 416 5.81 -4.27 24.86
N GLU A 417 4.82 -3.37 24.89
CA GLU A 417 3.58 -3.56 25.66
C GLU A 417 2.33 -3.24 24.83
N LEU A 418 2.51 -2.86 23.56
CA LEU A 418 1.41 -2.54 22.65
C LEU A 418 0.91 -3.80 21.94
N TRP A 419 -0.42 -3.86 21.82
CA TRP A 419 -1.16 -4.96 21.20
C TRP A 419 -1.86 -4.46 19.95
N TYR A 420 -1.65 -5.14 18.83
CA TYR A 420 -2.11 -4.72 17.51
C TYR A 420 -3.17 -5.71 16.98
N PRO A 421 -4.30 -5.25 16.45
CA PRO A 421 -5.35 -6.14 15.97
C PRO A 421 -4.85 -7.00 14.81
N ILE A 422 -5.13 -8.30 14.85
CA ILE A 422 -4.90 -9.19 13.71
C ILE A 422 -5.94 -8.93 12.61
N SER A 423 -5.67 -9.37 11.38
CA SER A 423 -6.47 -9.04 10.19
C SER A 423 -7.93 -9.47 10.32
N GLY A 424 -8.86 -8.52 10.15
CA GLY A 424 -10.30 -8.76 10.27
C GLY A 424 -10.86 -8.74 11.68
N SER A 425 -10.06 -8.38 12.69
CA SER A 425 -10.53 -8.15 14.06
C SER A 425 -11.34 -6.83 14.16
N PRO A 426 -12.42 -6.76 14.97
CA PRO A 426 -12.99 -7.82 15.79
C PRO A 426 -13.80 -8.86 14.98
N TYR A 427 -13.90 -10.08 15.50
CA TYR A 427 -14.66 -11.17 14.91
C TYR A 427 -16.01 -11.37 15.60
N VAL A 428 -17.08 -11.41 14.82
CA VAL A 428 -18.41 -11.82 15.30
C VAL A 428 -18.53 -13.34 15.21
N LEU A 429 -18.50 -14.01 16.36
CA LEU A 429 -18.56 -15.48 16.48
C LEU A 429 -19.99 -16.01 16.50
N ARG A 430 -20.94 -15.18 16.95
CA ARG A 430 -22.37 -15.45 16.92
C ARG A 430 -23.12 -14.12 16.85
N GLU A 431 -24.03 -14.02 15.88
CA GLU A 431 -24.99 -12.91 15.81
C GLU A 431 -26.10 -13.05 16.84
N GLU A 432 -26.77 -11.94 17.16
CA GLU A 432 -27.94 -11.96 18.02
C GLU A 432 -29.05 -12.81 17.35
N ARG A 433 -29.46 -13.91 17.99
CA ARG A 433 -30.69 -14.59 17.57
C ARG A 433 -31.85 -13.70 18.00
N LEU A 434 -32.47 -12.99 17.06
CA LEU A 434 -33.84 -12.51 17.24
C LEU A 434 -34.68 -13.74 17.63
N GLY A 435 -35.34 -13.67 18.78
CA GLY A 435 -36.15 -14.76 19.30
C GLY A 435 -37.13 -15.24 18.22
N ALA A 436 -37.10 -16.53 17.94
CA ALA A 436 -38.08 -17.21 17.09
C ALA A 436 -39.45 -17.30 17.82
N GLU A 437 -40.03 -16.15 18.20
CA GLU A 437 -41.34 -16.04 18.85
C GLU A 437 -42.26 -14.97 18.23
N GLN A 438 -42.02 -14.54 16.98
CA GLN A 438 -42.95 -13.62 16.27
C GLN A 438 -43.50 -14.15 14.93
N SER A 439 -43.50 -15.46 14.71
CA SER A 439 -44.15 -16.09 13.54
C SER A 439 -45.25 -17.09 13.89
N ARG A 440 -45.85 -17.00 15.09
CA ARG A 440 -47.01 -17.82 15.50
C ARG A 440 -48.34 -17.05 15.65
N TRP A 441 -48.42 -15.79 15.23
CA TRP A 441 -49.66 -15.01 15.32
C TRP A 441 -49.98 -14.26 14.02
N PHE A 442 -50.01 -14.95 12.88
CA PHE A 442 -50.86 -14.58 11.74
C PHE A 442 -51.14 -15.85 10.94
N SER A 443 -52.22 -16.52 11.32
CA SER A 443 -52.91 -17.56 10.54
C SER A 443 -54.39 -17.20 10.53
#